data_AF-A0AA96J737-F1
#
_entry.id   AF-A0AA96J737-F1
#
_cell.length_a   1.000
_cell.length_b   1.000
_cell.length_c   1.000
_cell.angle_alpha   90.00
_cell.angle_beta   90.00
_cell.angle_gamma   90.00
#
_symmetry.space_group_name_H-M   'P 1'
#
loop_
_entity.id
_entity.type
_entity.pdbx_description
1 polymer ?
#
loop_
_entity_poly.entity_id
_entity_poly.type
_entity_poly.pdbx_seq_one_letter_code
_entity_poly.pdbx_strand_id
1 'polypeptide(L)'
;MNEYTVALPLWNDHGLAPDDEPSGLSPELTARIRAWATHFGKHFTVEQGWPSQAHADFNATEGATLLDQLRRERPDLEFTLDLWETTVTERTHD
;
A
#
# COMPACT_ATOMS: atom_id res chain seq x y z
N MET A 1 0.17 -6.04 -0.80
CA MET A 1 -0.39 -6.11 0.57
C MET A 1 0.49 -5.26 1.47
N ASN A 2 -0.07 -4.37 2.30
CA ASN A 2 0.72 -3.55 3.22
C ASN A 2 1.36 -4.38 4.35
N GLU A 3 2.55 -3.95 4.80
CA GLU A 3 3.31 -4.54 5.91
C GLU A 3 4.12 -3.44 6.63
N TYR A 4 4.19 -3.51 7.96
CA TYR A 4 4.70 -2.45 8.83
C TYR A 4 6.20 -2.18 8.71
N THR A 5 6.97 -3.18 8.32
CA THR A 5 8.45 -3.11 8.33
C THR A 5 9.06 -3.11 6.94
N VAL A 6 8.24 -2.97 5.91
CA VAL A 6 8.67 -3.12 4.52
C VAL A 6 8.55 -1.78 3.80
N ALA A 7 9.64 -1.36 3.16
CA ALA A 7 9.66 -0.13 2.36
C ALA A 7 8.90 -0.30 1.04
N LEU A 8 8.98 -1.47 0.42
CA LEU A 8 8.30 -1.79 -0.83
C LEU A 8 7.34 -2.99 -0.64
N PRO A 9 6.06 -2.77 -0.30
CA PRO A 9 5.09 -3.82 0.03
C PRO A 9 4.57 -4.60 -1.21
N LEU A 10 5.49 -5.03 -2.08
CA LEU A 10 5.22 -5.85 -3.25
C LEU A 10 5.49 -7.32 -2.90
N TRP A 11 4.58 -8.20 -3.33
CA TRP A 11 4.63 -9.62 -3.01
C TRP A 11 4.51 -10.42 -4.30
N ASN A 12 5.23 -11.54 -4.37
CA ASN A 12 5.15 -12.53 -5.44
C ASN A 12 4.83 -13.91 -4.84
N ASP A 13 4.77 -14.94 -5.68
CA ASP A 13 4.46 -16.31 -5.25
C ASP A 13 5.48 -16.89 -4.24
N HIS A 14 6.64 -16.25 -4.08
CA HIS A 14 7.69 -16.63 -3.14
C HIS A 14 7.72 -15.79 -1.86
N GLY A 15 6.80 -14.83 -1.70
CA GLY A 15 6.70 -13.94 -0.54
C GLY A 15 7.04 -12.49 -0.89
N LEU A 16 7.73 -11.80 0.03
CA LEU A 16 8.09 -10.41 -0.16
C LEU A 16 9.03 -10.28 -1.36
N ALA A 17 8.66 -9.46 -2.34
CA ALA A 17 9.51 -9.18 -3.49
C ALA A 17 10.74 -8.39 -3.04
N PRO A 18 11.93 -8.66 -3.63
CA PRO A 18 13.10 -7.82 -3.45
C PRO A 18 12.83 -6.34 -3.78
N ASP A 19 13.59 -5.43 -3.17
CA ASP A 19 13.43 -3.98 -3.35
C ASP A 19 13.61 -3.51 -4.81
N ASP A 20 14.26 -4.32 -5.65
CA ASP A 20 14.50 -4.12 -7.08
C ASP A 20 13.53 -4.89 -7.99
N GLU A 21 12.55 -5.60 -7.41
CA GLU A 21 11.53 -6.34 -8.13
C GLU A 21 10.12 -5.78 -7.94
N PRO A 22 9.29 -5.73 -9.00
CA PRO A 22 9.62 -6.07 -10.37
C PRO A 22 10.57 -5.03 -10.99
N SER A 23 11.50 -5.50 -11.82
CA SER A 23 12.49 -4.64 -12.48
C SER A 23 11.83 -3.64 -13.46
N GLY A 24 12.48 -2.52 -13.77
CA GLY A 24 11.96 -1.60 -14.79
C GLY A 24 10.74 -0.76 -14.37
N LEU A 25 10.38 -0.72 -13.09
CA LEU A 25 9.54 0.35 -12.55
C LEU A 25 10.30 1.68 -12.56
N SER A 26 9.57 2.76 -12.78
CA SER A 26 10.12 4.11 -12.72
C SER A 26 10.54 4.46 -11.28
N PRO A 27 11.64 5.21 -11.08
CA PRO A 27 12.04 5.65 -9.75
C PRO A 27 10.97 6.46 -9.02
N GLU A 28 10.14 7.19 -9.77
CA GLU A 28 9.01 7.96 -9.23
C GLU A 28 7.92 7.05 -8.66
N LEU A 29 7.52 6.00 -9.40
CA LEU A 29 6.53 5.04 -8.93
C LEU A 29 7.04 4.29 -7.69
N THR A 30 8.28 3.83 -7.70
CA THR A 30 8.91 3.18 -6.54
C THR A 30 8.92 4.10 -5.31
N ALA A 31 9.24 5.40 -5.49
CA ALA A 31 9.21 6.37 -4.40
C ALA A 31 7.79 6.59 -3.85
N ARG A 32 6.77 6.63 -4.71
CA ARG A 32 5.37 6.77 -4.29
C ARG A 32 4.87 5.55 -3.53
N ILE A 33 5.20 4.34 -3.98
CA ILE A 33 4.85 3.10 -3.26
C ILE A 33 5.48 3.11 -1.85
N ARG A 34 6.75 3.54 -1.73
CA ARG A 34 7.42 3.69 -0.43
C ARG A 34 6.74 4.72 0.47
N ALA A 35 6.33 5.85 -0.09
CA ALA A 35 5.61 6.88 0.65
C ALA A 35 4.23 6.37 1.13
N TRP A 36 3.53 5.59 0.29
CA TRP A 36 2.27 4.94 0.63
C TRP A 36 2.43 3.93 1.77
N ALA A 37 3.44 3.05 1.69
CA ALA A 37 3.78 2.11 2.77
C ALA A 37 4.15 2.83 4.09
N THR A 38 4.89 3.93 3.99
CA THR A 38 5.24 4.77 5.14
C THR A 38 4.01 5.41 5.76
N HIS A 39 3.04 5.85 4.95
CA HIS A 39 1.77 6.37 5.43
C HIS A 39 1.00 5.32 6.23
N PHE A 40 0.89 4.11 5.69
CA PHE A 40 0.30 2.97 6.38
C PHE A 40 0.98 2.72 7.73
N GLY A 41 2.30 2.50 7.74
CA GLY A 41 3.02 2.16 8.97
C GLY A 41 3.03 3.26 10.03
N LYS A 42 2.82 4.52 9.64
CA LYS A 42 2.74 5.67 10.56
C LYS A 42 1.35 5.86 11.16
N HIS A 43 0.31 5.55 10.41
CA HIS A 43 -1.06 5.94 10.76
C HIS A 43 -1.95 4.76 11.17
N PHE A 44 -1.80 3.60 10.54
CA PHE A 44 -2.58 2.42 10.88
C PHE A 44 -1.91 1.60 11.98
N THR A 45 -2.70 1.03 12.90
CA THR A 45 -2.23 0.00 13.84
C THR A 45 -3.25 -1.12 13.91
N VAL A 46 -2.84 -2.37 14.07
CA VAL A 46 -3.80 -3.51 14.18
C VAL A 46 -4.71 -3.39 15.40
N GLU A 47 -4.23 -2.76 16.47
CA GLU A 47 -4.97 -2.64 17.73
C GLU A 47 -6.05 -1.55 17.67
N GLN A 48 -5.79 -0.46 16.95
CA GLN A 48 -6.69 0.70 16.92
C GLN A 48 -7.41 0.81 15.59
N GLY A 49 -6.74 0.52 14.47
CA GLY A 49 -7.21 0.77 13.12
C GLY A 49 -6.65 2.09 12.55
N TRP A 50 -7.33 2.63 11.55
CA TRP A 50 -7.05 3.97 11.02
C TRP A 50 -7.54 5.07 11.97
N PRO A 51 -6.79 6.17 12.12
CA PRO A 51 -7.13 7.24 13.05
C PRO A 51 -8.36 8.04 12.61
N SER A 52 -8.72 7.98 11.32
CA SER A 52 -9.95 8.53 10.77
C SER A 52 -10.29 7.88 9.44
N GLN A 53 -11.55 8.00 9.01
CA GLN A 53 -12.00 7.56 7.70
C GLN A 53 -11.21 8.22 6.56
N ALA A 54 -10.83 9.49 6.72
CA ALA A 54 -10.04 10.20 5.71
C ALA A 54 -8.67 9.55 5.45
N HIS A 55 -8.02 8.99 6.49
CA HIS A 55 -6.77 8.24 6.32
C HIS A 55 -6.98 6.90 5.61
N ALA A 56 -8.06 6.19 5.96
CA ALA A 56 -8.43 4.95 5.29
C ALA A 56 -8.74 5.19 3.80
N ASP A 57 -9.52 6.23 3.49
CA ASP A 57 -9.90 6.60 2.12
C ASP A 57 -8.69 7.06 1.31
N PHE A 58 -7.80 7.87 1.90
CA PHE A 58 -6.55 8.27 1.28
C PHE A 58 -5.70 7.05 0.94
N ASN A 59 -5.50 6.14 1.90
CA ASN A 59 -4.71 4.92 1.68
C ASN A 59 -5.30 4.05 0.58
N ALA A 60 -6.62 3.84 0.59
CA ALA A 60 -7.30 3.04 -0.43
C ALA A 60 -7.22 3.68 -1.83
N THR A 61 -7.43 4.99 -1.92
CA THR A 61 -7.40 5.74 -3.18
C THR A 61 -6.00 5.77 -3.79
N GLU A 62 -4.98 6.03 -2.96
CA GLU A 62 -3.59 6.02 -3.43
C GLU A 62 -3.18 4.59 -3.81
N GLY A 63 -3.55 3.57 -3.04
CA GLY A 63 -3.28 2.18 -3.39
C GLY A 63 -3.86 1.77 -4.74
N ALA A 64 -5.10 2.19 -5.04
CA ALA A 64 -5.73 1.96 -6.34
C ALA A 64 -4.99 2.70 -7.46
N THR A 65 -4.60 3.96 -7.22
CA THR A 65 -3.85 4.76 -8.19
C THR A 65 -2.49 4.13 -8.52
N LEU A 66 -1.78 3.63 -7.50
CA LEU A 66 -0.50 2.94 -7.67
C LEU A 66 -0.65 1.63 -8.43
N LEU A 67 -1.73 0.88 -8.18
CA LEU A 67 -2.04 -0.34 -8.91
C LEU A 67 -2.22 -0.07 -10.42
N ASP A 68 -2.97 0.98 -10.78
CA ASP A 68 -3.16 1.38 -12.17
C ASP A 68 -1.83 1.81 -12.83
N GLN A 69 -0.95 2.47 -12.08
CA GLN A 69 0.38 2.85 -12.58
C GLN A 69 1.29 1.62 -12.77
N LEU A 70 1.30 0.68 -11.81
CA LEU A 70 2.03 -0.58 -11.92
C LEU A 70 1.61 -1.37 -13.17
N ARG A 71 0.31 -1.51 -13.40
CA ARG A 71 -0.24 -2.18 -14.60
C ARG A 71 0.13 -1.47 -15.90
N ARG A 72 0.31 -0.15 -15.87
CA ARG A 72 0.72 0.64 -17.04
C ARG A 72 2.21 0.49 -17.33
N GLU A 73 3.06 0.48 -16.31
CA GLU A 73 4.51 0.34 -16.48
C GLU A 73 4.92 -1.11 -16.75
N ARG A 74 4.20 -2.08 -16.20
CA ARG A 74 4.45 -3.50 -16.34
C ARG A 74 3.18 -4.24 -16.76
N PRO A 75 2.69 -4.03 -18.00
CA PRO A 75 1.49 -4.71 -18.50
C PRO A 75 1.69 -6.21 -18.71
N ASP A 76 2.94 -6.68 -18.67
CA ASP A 76 3.33 -8.08 -18.74
C ASP A 76 3.12 -8.85 -17.42
N LEU A 77 2.89 -8.13 -16.33
CA LEU A 77 2.68 -8.70 -14.99
C LEU A 77 1.24 -8.48 -14.53
N GLU A 78 0.73 -9.43 -13.75
CA GLU A 78 -0.53 -9.27 -13.05
C GLU A 78 -0.29 -8.66 -11.67
N PHE A 79 -0.94 -7.54 -11.39
CA PHE A 79 -0.91 -6.90 -10.08
C PHE A 79 -2.31 -6.91 -9.46
N THR A 80 -2.35 -7.22 -8.17
CA THR A 80 -3.54 -7.16 -7.32
C THR A 80 -3.25 -6.31 -6.09
N LEU A 81 -4.19 -5.41 -5.76
CA LEU A 81 -4.15 -4.66 -4.52
C LEU A 81 -4.95 -5.42 -3.46
N ASP A 82 -4.30 -5.69 -2.33
CA ASP A 82 -4.92 -6.31 -1.17
C ASP A 82 -4.82 -5.36 0.02
N LEU A 83 -5.96 -4.80 0.41
CA LEU A 83 -6.14 -3.86 1.52
C LEU A 83 -6.87 -4.59 2.65
N TRP A 84 -6.12 -5.22 3.53
CA TRP A 84 -6.70 -5.91 4.69
C TRP A 84 -7.03 -4.93 5.82
N GLU A 85 -6.40 -3.76 5.82
CA GLU A 85 -6.53 -2.72 6.83
C GLU A 85 -7.83 -1.91 6.72
N THR A 86 -8.98 -2.55 6.91
CA THR A 86 -10.31 -1.94 6.74
C THR A 86 -10.91 -1.36 8.03
N THR A 87 -10.24 -1.49 9.17
CA THR A 87 -10.76 -1.04 10.47
C THR A 87 -10.49 0.44 10.70
N VAL A 88 -11.51 1.20 11.12
CA VAL A 88 -11.41 2.64 11.43
C VAL A 88 -11.80 2.89 12.89
N THR A 89 -10.97 3.63 13.64
CA THR A 89 -11.15 3.91 15.07
C THR A 89 -12.10 5.08 15.36
N GLU A 90 -13.06 5.40 14.49
CA GLU A 90 -13.99 6.48 14.78
C GLU A 90 -14.77 6.18 16.07
N ARG A 91 -14.27 6.72 17.20
CA ARG A 91 -15.02 6.78 18.44
C ARG A 91 -16.15 7.75 18.18
N THR A 92 -17.31 7.22 17.83
CA THR A 92 -18.57 7.91 18.02
C THR A 92 -18.67 8.19 19.52
N HIS A 93 -18.29 9.40 19.93
CA HIS A 93 -18.68 9.94 21.22
C HIS A 93 -20.16 10.28 21.06
N ASP A 94 -21.03 9.42 21.59
CA ASP A 94 -22.40 9.77 21.96
C ASP A 94 -22.36 10.60 23.27
#